data_AF-A0A2E4KAB8-F1
#
_entry.id   AF-A0A2E4KAB8-F1
#
_cell.length_a   1.000
_cell.length_b   1.000
_cell.length_c   1.000
_cell.angle_alpha   90.00
_cell.angle_beta   90.00
_cell.angle_gamma   90.00
#
_symmetry.space_group_name_H-M   'P 1'
#
loop_
_entity.id
_entity.type
_entity.pdbx_description
1 polymer ?
#
loop_
_entity_poly.entity_id
_entity_poly.type
_entity_poly.pdbx_seq_one_letter_code
_entity_poly.pdbx_strand_id
1 'polypeptide(L)'
;MKNIFAILMFFSIISLSQDNKVDLLNEGNIFYNSKDTDKIKNKYFDAAQRYIQAINKDSSYYKGYINAGHSLFRQGISEKDSISSLKSEELYKKSIQYAMNKEDTAESYYNLGNAQLNNNKLKESIESYKKSLRIDPDNMKTKHNLAYAQRMLQQDQQQDQQQDKQQDQQQDQQQDKQQEKQQEKQQDQQDQEKQDQEQEQQKKQKKERKKQDLSEEEIKEMLKNLGKEEDKTQEIIERNKIRKKSNEKDW
;
A
#
# COMPACT_ATOMS: atom_id res chain seq x y z
N MET A 1 -47.05 -36.59 77.96
CA MET A 1 -47.57 -35.62 76.98
C MET A 1 -46.53 -34.53 76.77
N LYS A 2 -46.11 -34.36 75.51
CA LYS A 2 -45.53 -33.16 74.87
C LYS A 2 -44.24 -32.54 75.44
N ASN A 3 -43.09 -32.98 74.88
CA ASN A 3 -41.84 -32.22 74.87
C ASN A 3 -41.97 -31.10 73.81
N ILE A 4 -41.90 -29.83 74.23
CA ILE A 4 -41.91 -28.68 73.33
C ILE A 4 -40.46 -28.32 72.98
N PHE A 5 -40.03 -28.69 71.77
CA PHE A 5 -38.80 -28.16 71.18
C PHE A 5 -39.08 -26.74 70.68
N ALA A 6 -38.50 -25.74 71.35
CA ALA A 6 -38.48 -24.37 70.86
C ALA A 6 -37.29 -24.19 69.90
N ILE A 7 -37.58 -24.16 68.59
CA ILE A 7 -36.61 -23.82 67.55
C ILE A 7 -36.49 -22.28 67.52
N LEU A 8 -35.45 -21.75 68.15
CA LEU A 8 -35.05 -20.35 68.01
C LEU A 8 -34.35 -20.17 66.65
N MET A 9 -35.11 -19.76 65.63
CA MET A 9 -34.52 -19.24 64.39
C MET A 9 -33.96 -17.83 64.65
N PHE A 10 -32.63 -17.73 64.73
CA PHE A 10 -31.93 -16.45 64.58
C PHE A 10 -31.99 -16.02 63.11
N PHE A 11 -32.87 -15.08 62.78
CA PHE A 11 -32.77 -14.34 61.52
C PHE A 11 -31.68 -13.27 61.67
N SER A 12 -30.48 -13.57 61.19
CA SER A 12 -29.43 -12.56 61.00
C SER A 12 -29.87 -11.63 59.87
N ILE A 13 -30.36 -10.44 60.20
CA ILE A 13 -30.58 -9.38 59.22
C ILE A 13 -29.21 -8.86 58.80
N ILE A 14 -28.64 -9.42 57.74
CA ILE A 14 -27.47 -8.82 57.08
C ILE A 14 -27.97 -7.51 56.45
N SER A 15 -27.65 -6.39 57.11
CA SER A 15 -27.90 -5.07 56.55
C SER A 15 -26.94 -4.84 55.39
N LEU A 16 -27.35 -5.20 54.17
CA LEU A 16 -26.69 -4.76 52.95
C LEU A 16 -26.99 -3.26 52.80
N SER A 17 -26.06 -2.39 53.24
CA SER A 17 -26.14 -0.98 52.88
C SER A 17 -26.02 -0.89 51.37
N GLN A 18 -27.08 -0.48 50.68
CA GLN A 18 -26.99 -0.18 49.25
C GLN A 18 -26.20 1.12 49.09
N ASP A 19 -25.06 1.06 48.40
CA ASP A 19 -24.28 2.25 48.09
C ASP A 19 -25.15 3.27 47.36
N ASN A 20 -25.15 4.50 47.88
CA ASN A 20 -25.87 5.61 47.26
C ASN A 20 -25.02 6.21 46.13
N LYS A 21 -25.62 7.10 45.32
CA LYS A 21 -24.92 7.75 44.20
C LYS A 21 -23.63 8.45 44.63
N VAL A 22 -23.64 9.14 45.77
CA VAL A 22 -22.51 9.95 46.24
C VAL A 22 -21.35 9.05 46.64
N ASP A 23 -21.62 7.95 47.35
CA ASP A 23 -20.60 6.97 47.75
C ASP A 23 -19.92 6.37 46.52
N LEU A 24 -20.70 5.97 45.51
CA LEU A 24 -20.18 5.45 44.24
C LEU A 24 -19.32 6.46 43.48
N LEU A 25 -19.71 7.73 43.46
CA LEU A 25 -18.89 8.79 42.86
C LEU A 25 -17.57 8.98 43.62
N ASN A 26 -17.61 8.93 44.95
CA ASN A 26 -16.41 9.06 45.79
C ASN A 26 -15.46 7.88 45.59
N GLU A 27 -15.97 6.65 45.54
CA GLU A 27 -15.18 5.46 45.22
C GLU A 27 -14.55 5.56 43.84
N GLY A 28 -15.32 6.01 42.83
CA GLY A 28 -14.79 6.27 41.50
C GLY A 28 -13.63 7.28 41.52
N ASN A 29 -13.76 8.36 42.30
CA ASN A 29 -12.71 9.36 42.47
C ASN A 29 -11.47 8.78 43.16
N ILE A 30 -11.65 7.90 44.16
CA ILE A 30 -10.56 7.23 44.87
C ILE A 30 -9.76 6.36 43.88
N PHE A 31 -10.44 5.52 43.09
CA PHE A 31 -9.79 4.70 42.08
C PHE A 31 -9.06 5.56 41.05
N TYR A 32 -9.72 6.60 40.50
CA TYR A 32 -9.14 7.47 39.47
C TYR A 32 -7.84 8.13 39.94
N ASN A 33 -7.84 8.65 41.17
CA ASN A 33 -6.73 9.41 41.75
C ASN A 33 -5.69 8.55 42.47
N SER A 34 -5.90 7.22 42.56
CA SER A 34 -4.96 6.35 43.25
C SER A 34 -3.56 6.41 42.63
N LYS A 35 -2.57 6.57 43.52
CA LYS A 35 -1.13 6.50 43.20
C LYS A 35 -0.56 5.11 43.44
N ASP A 36 -1.25 4.27 44.22
CA ASP A 36 -0.83 2.90 44.55
C ASP A 36 -1.29 1.96 43.44
N THR A 37 -0.54 1.97 42.33
CA THR A 37 -0.82 1.16 41.13
C THR A 37 -0.55 -0.32 41.34
N ASP A 38 0.27 -0.68 42.32
CA ASP A 38 0.59 -2.08 42.65
C ASP A 38 -0.62 -2.78 43.28
N LYS A 39 -1.40 -2.05 44.10
CA LYS A 39 -2.65 -2.56 44.67
C LYS A 39 -3.84 -2.41 43.73
N ILE A 40 -3.86 -1.37 42.88
CA ILE A 40 -4.98 -1.08 41.99
C ILE A 40 -4.52 -1.18 40.53
N LYS A 41 -4.44 -2.43 40.05
CA LYS A 41 -3.94 -2.74 38.70
C LYS A 41 -4.76 -2.06 37.59
N ASN A 42 -6.09 -2.01 37.73
CA ASN A 42 -7.00 -1.53 36.70
C ASN A 42 -7.73 -0.24 37.13
N LYS A 43 -7.00 0.70 37.73
CA LYS A 43 -7.61 1.84 38.44
C LYS A 43 -8.60 2.67 37.61
N TYR A 44 -8.35 2.87 36.31
CA TYR A 44 -9.28 3.63 35.48
C TYR A 44 -10.50 2.81 35.10
N PHE A 45 -10.34 1.51 34.83
CA PHE A 45 -11.47 0.63 34.63
C PHE A 45 -12.37 0.56 35.88
N ASP A 46 -11.78 0.37 37.07
CA ASP A 46 -12.52 0.32 38.33
C ASP A 46 -13.24 1.65 38.62
N ALA A 47 -12.56 2.78 38.38
CA ALA A 47 -13.18 4.10 38.46
C ALA A 47 -14.39 4.22 37.52
N ALA A 48 -14.25 3.80 36.26
CA ALA A 48 -15.34 3.82 35.29
C ALA A 48 -16.53 2.97 35.76
N GLN A 49 -16.30 1.79 36.34
CA GLN A 49 -17.38 0.94 36.87
C GLN A 49 -18.17 1.65 37.96
N ARG A 50 -17.48 2.31 38.92
CA ARG A 50 -18.14 3.03 40.01
C ARG A 50 -18.96 4.22 39.51
N TYR A 51 -18.41 4.98 38.56
CA TYR A 51 -19.17 6.06 37.92
C TYR A 51 -20.39 5.53 37.14
N ILE A 52 -20.27 4.39 36.44
CA ILE A 52 -21.41 3.76 35.75
C ILE A 52 -22.48 3.30 36.74
N GLN A 53 -22.09 2.72 37.87
CA GLN A 53 -23.03 2.37 38.92
C GLN A 53 -23.75 3.61 39.49
N ALA A 54 -23.03 4.73 39.66
CA ALA A 54 -23.64 6.00 40.07
C ALA A 54 -24.65 6.52 39.02
N ILE A 55 -24.33 6.42 37.72
CA ILE A 55 -25.24 6.76 36.60
C ILE A 55 -26.49 5.87 36.61
N ASN A 56 -26.37 4.60 37.01
CA ASN A 56 -27.54 3.72 37.11
C ASN A 56 -28.47 4.11 38.28
N LYS A 57 -27.98 4.82 39.30
CA LYS A 57 -28.80 5.39 40.37
C LYS A 57 -29.47 6.70 39.94
N ASP A 58 -28.83 7.46 39.05
CA ASP A 58 -29.32 8.73 38.52
C ASP A 58 -28.79 8.95 37.10
N SER A 59 -29.59 8.54 36.12
CA SER A 59 -29.19 8.61 34.71
C SER A 59 -29.19 10.02 34.14
N SER A 60 -29.70 11.01 34.88
CA SER A 60 -29.66 12.42 34.46
C SER A 60 -28.34 13.11 34.85
N TYR A 61 -27.50 12.46 35.65
CA TYR A 61 -26.27 13.07 36.14
C TYR A 61 -25.15 13.11 35.08
N TYR A 62 -25.11 14.18 34.29
CA TYR A 62 -24.17 14.34 33.17
C TYR A 62 -22.69 14.18 33.57
N LYS A 63 -22.29 14.69 34.75
CA LYS A 63 -20.90 14.57 35.25
C LYS A 63 -20.49 13.13 35.48
N GLY A 64 -21.44 12.24 35.79
CA GLY A 64 -21.17 10.81 35.89
C GLY A 64 -20.65 10.26 34.56
N TYR A 65 -21.28 10.66 33.45
CA TYR A 65 -20.83 10.28 32.11
C TYR A 65 -19.48 10.89 31.75
N ILE A 66 -19.21 12.16 32.11
CA ILE A 66 -17.89 12.78 31.92
C ILE A 66 -16.81 12.01 32.68
N ASN A 67 -17.03 11.73 33.96
CA ASN A 67 -16.06 11.04 34.81
C ASN A 67 -15.80 9.61 34.32
N ALA A 68 -16.85 8.86 33.96
CA ALA A 68 -16.71 7.54 33.35
C ALA A 68 -15.96 7.61 32.01
N GLY A 69 -16.26 8.63 31.19
CA GLY A 69 -15.59 8.91 29.93
C GLY A 69 -14.10 9.18 30.13
N HIS A 70 -13.73 10.05 31.08
CA HIS A 70 -12.34 10.35 31.40
C HIS A 70 -11.60 9.10 31.86
N SER A 71 -12.22 8.28 32.71
CA SER A 71 -11.66 7.01 33.14
C SER A 71 -11.37 6.09 31.95
N LEU A 72 -12.34 5.82 31.08
CA LEU A 72 -12.12 4.93 29.93
C LEU A 72 -11.17 5.53 28.89
N PHE A 73 -11.15 6.86 28.72
CA PHE A 73 -10.18 7.53 27.87
C PHE A 73 -8.75 7.29 28.36
N ARG A 74 -8.52 7.43 29.68
CA ARG A 74 -7.22 7.19 30.30
C ARG A 74 -6.82 5.71 30.25
N GLN A 75 -7.78 4.80 30.44
CA GLN A 75 -7.58 3.36 30.25
C GLN A 75 -7.13 3.06 28.81
N GLY A 76 -7.87 3.58 27.83
CA GLY A 76 -7.60 3.39 26.41
C GLY A 76 -6.21 3.87 26.00
N ILE A 77 -5.78 5.02 26.50
CA ILE A 77 -4.41 5.53 26.25
C ILE A 77 -3.37 4.68 26.96
N SER A 78 -3.57 4.38 28.25
CA SER A 78 -2.57 3.69 29.08
C SER A 78 -2.29 2.26 28.60
N GLU A 79 -3.33 1.57 28.11
CA GLU A 79 -3.24 0.17 27.69
C GLU A 79 -3.29 -0.01 26.17
N LYS A 80 -3.38 1.09 25.41
CA LYS A 80 -3.68 1.07 23.97
C LYS A 80 -4.98 0.30 23.64
N ASP A 81 -5.95 0.33 24.56
CA ASP A 81 -7.24 -0.32 24.40
C ASP A 81 -8.20 0.55 23.57
N SER A 82 -8.44 0.12 22.34
CA SER A 82 -9.36 0.76 21.42
C SER A 82 -10.81 0.70 21.91
N ILE A 83 -11.19 -0.36 22.66
CA ILE A 83 -12.56 -0.53 23.14
C ILE A 83 -12.88 0.53 24.19
N SER A 84 -12.00 0.73 25.18
CA SER A 84 -12.18 1.80 26.17
C SER A 84 -12.17 3.19 25.52
N SER A 85 -11.31 3.40 24.51
CA SER A 85 -11.28 4.66 23.77
C SER A 85 -12.60 4.95 23.04
N LEU A 86 -13.20 3.94 22.39
CA LEU A 86 -14.52 4.08 21.75
C LEU A 86 -15.65 4.27 22.77
N LYS A 87 -15.63 3.54 23.89
CA LYS A 87 -16.62 3.71 24.96
C LYS A 87 -16.55 5.09 25.59
N SER A 88 -15.36 5.69 25.69
CA SER A 88 -15.21 7.07 26.18
C SER A 88 -15.95 8.07 25.29
N GLU A 89 -15.87 7.91 23.97
CA GLU A 89 -16.60 8.74 22.99
C GLU A 89 -18.12 8.66 23.20
N GLU A 90 -18.65 7.44 23.37
CA GLU A 90 -20.08 7.22 23.63
C GLU A 90 -20.54 7.83 24.96
N LEU A 91 -19.72 7.75 26.01
CA LEU A 91 -20.01 8.38 27.29
C LEU A 91 -20.05 9.91 27.16
N TYR A 92 -19.13 10.52 26.41
CA TYR A 92 -19.21 11.96 26.16
C TYR A 92 -20.43 12.35 25.33
N LYS A 93 -20.83 11.56 24.33
CA LYS A 93 -22.11 11.78 23.61
C LYS A 93 -23.31 11.75 24.56
N LYS A 94 -23.35 10.79 25.49
CA LYS A 94 -24.39 10.76 26.54
C LYS A 94 -24.30 11.97 27.48
N SER A 95 -23.09 12.44 27.82
CA SER A 95 -22.95 13.64 28.64
C SER A 95 -23.55 14.88 27.97
N ILE A 96 -23.46 15.00 26.63
CA ILE A 96 -24.13 16.06 25.86
C ILE A 96 -25.65 15.94 25.99
N GLN A 97 -26.20 14.72 25.90
CA GLN A 97 -27.64 14.48 26.01
C GLN A 97 -28.21 14.90 27.38
N TYR A 98 -27.44 14.73 28.45
CA TYR A 98 -27.88 15.03 29.82
C TYR A 98 -27.33 16.36 30.36
N ALA A 99 -26.59 17.14 29.55
CA ALA A 99 -26.09 18.45 29.95
C ALA A 99 -27.24 19.38 30.35
N MET A 100 -27.11 20.08 31.47
CA MET A 100 -28.21 20.86 32.04
C MET A 100 -28.19 22.33 31.63
N ASN A 101 -27.04 22.83 31.17
CA ASN A 101 -26.83 24.20 30.74
C ASN A 101 -25.82 24.28 29.59
N LYS A 102 -25.54 25.50 29.14
CA LYS A 102 -24.65 25.76 28.01
C LYS A 102 -23.20 25.40 28.35
N GLU A 103 -22.77 25.73 29.55
CA GLU A 103 -21.41 25.50 30.03
C GLU A 103 -21.10 23.99 30.09
N ASP A 104 -22.03 23.20 30.62
CA ASP A 104 -21.98 21.73 30.63
C ASP A 104 -21.92 21.17 29.20
N THR A 105 -22.75 21.72 28.29
CA THR A 105 -22.78 21.31 26.89
C THR A 105 -21.43 21.60 26.21
N ALA A 106 -20.83 22.76 26.49
CA ALA A 106 -19.53 23.16 25.95
C ALA A 106 -18.41 22.23 26.43
N GLU A 107 -18.41 21.89 27.73
CA GLU A 107 -17.47 20.94 28.34
C GLU A 107 -17.59 19.55 27.70
N SER A 108 -18.83 19.06 27.55
CA SER A 108 -19.09 17.76 26.94
C SER A 108 -18.63 17.68 25.49
N TYR A 109 -18.85 18.73 24.68
CA TYR A 109 -18.32 18.79 23.32
C TYR A 109 -16.78 18.85 23.27
N TYR A 110 -16.14 19.57 24.19
CA TYR A 110 -14.69 19.59 24.30
C TYR A 110 -14.13 18.19 24.60
N ASN A 111 -14.72 17.49 25.57
CA ASN A 111 -14.30 16.14 25.93
C ASN A 111 -14.54 15.13 24.80
N LEU A 112 -15.67 15.24 24.08
CA LEU A 112 -15.93 14.44 22.88
C LEU A 112 -14.86 14.67 21.80
N GLY A 113 -14.48 15.94 21.58
CA GLY A 113 -13.43 16.29 20.64
C GLY A 113 -12.08 15.65 20.99
N ASN A 114 -11.72 15.61 22.28
CA ASN A 114 -10.50 14.94 22.76
C ASN A 114 -10.54 13.43 22.50
N ALA A 115 -11.68 12.79 22.76
CA ALA A 115 -11.85 11.35 22.47
C ALA A 115 -11.73 11.03 20.99
N GLN A 116 -12.38 11.84 20.14
CA GLN A 116 -12.33 11.67 18.68
C GLN A 116 -10.93 11.90 18.13
N LEU A 117 -10.21 12.90 18.65
CA LEU A 117 -8.81 13.16 18.28
C LEU A 117 -7.93 11.94 18.60
N ASN A 118 -8.07 11.37 19.79
CA ASN A 118 -7.33 10.18 20.20
C ASN A 118 -7.66 8.95 19.34
N ASN A 119 -8.90 8.85 18.87
CA ASN A 119 -9.36 7.80 17.94
C ASN A 119 -9.00 8.10 16.47
N ASN A 120 -8.15 9.09 16.20
CA ASN A 120 -7.79 9.57 14.86
C ASN A 120 -8.98 10.01 13.98
N LYS A 121 -10.12 10.32 14.58
CA LYS A 121 -11.31 10.86 13.90
C LYS A 121 -11.21 12.38 13.79
N LEU A 122 -10.24 12.83 12.98
CA LEU A 122 -9.79 14.23 12.96
C LEU A 122 -10.90 15.20 12.56
N LYS A 123 -11.70 14.86 11.54
CA LYS A 123 -12.80 15.72 11.05
C LYS A 123 -13.89 15.88 12.11
N GLU A 124 -14.28 14.78 12.76
CA GLU A 124 -15.29 14.78 13.81
C GLU A 124 -14.80 15.54 15.05
N SER A 125 -13.53 15.35 15.42
CA SER A 125 -12.90 16.09 16.52
C SER A 125 -12.95 17.60 16.30
N ILE A 126 -12.60 18.06 15.09
CA ILE A 126 -12.69 19.47 14.67
C ILE A 126 -14.11 20.01 14.84
N GLU A 127 -15.13 19.26 14.39
CA GLU A 127 -16.52 19.70 14.52
C GLU A 127 -16.99 19.74 15.98
N SER A 128 -16.58 18.79 16.82
CA SER A 128 -16.87 18.80 18.26
C SER A 128 -16.22 20.00 18.96
N TYR A 129 -14.95 20.30 18.69
CA TYR A 129 -14.31 21.50 19.24
C TYR A 129 -14.96 22.79 18.76
N LYS A 130 -15.36 22.87 17.48
CA LYS A 130 -16.10 24.03 16.96
C LYS A 130 -17.44 24.20 17.66
N LYS A 131 -18.17 23.12 17.95
CA LYS A 131 -19.42 23.18 18.73
C LYS A 131 -19.18 23.67 20.16
N SER A 132 -18.12 23.20 20.82
CA SER A 132 -17.71 23.70 22.14
C SER A 132 -17.39 25.21 22.11
N LEU A 133 -16.58 25.67 21.15
CA LEU A 133 -16.18 27.09 21.01
C LEU A 133 -17.31 28.02 20.56
N ARG A 134 -18.37 27.51 19.94
CA ARG A 134 -19.58 28.32 19.69
C ARG A 134 -20.31 28.69 20.98
N ILE A 135 -20.14 27.90 22.04
CA ILE A 135 -20.79 28.10 23.32
C ILE A 135 -19.86 28.84 24.29
N ASP A 136 -18.59 28.44 24.36
CA ASP A 136 -17.53 29.07 25.13
C ASP A 136 -16.39 29.53 24.20
N PRO A 137 -16.50 30.73 23.58
CA PRO A 137 -15.52 31.23 22.62
C PRO A 137 -14.16 31.53 23.24
N ASP A 138 -14.03 31.64 24.56
CA ASP A 138 -12.80 32.02 25.24
C ASP A 138 -11.99 30.83 25.76
N ASN A 139 -12.48 29.60 25.53
CA ASN A 139 -11.80 28.38 25.94
C ASN A 139 -10.47 28.17 25.20
N MET A 140 -9.37 28.62 25.79
CA MET A 140 -8.04 28.52 25.19
C MET A 140 -7.58 27.07 25.01
N LYS A 141 -8.01 26.15 25.88
CA LYS A 141 -7.69 24.71 25.74
C LYS A 141 -8.36 24.13 24.50
N THR A 142 -9.65 24.45 24.29
CA THR A 142 -10.38 24.00 23.10
C THR A 142 -9.81 24.62 21.81
N LYS A 143 -9.43 25.91 21.82
CA LYS A 143 -8.75 26.56 20.66
C LYS A 143 -7.44 25.86 20.30
N HIS A 144 -6.62 25.56 21.29
CA HIS A 144 -5.36 24.85 21.10
C HIS A 144 -5.59 23.47 20.48
N ASN A 145 -6.53 22.68 21.03
CA ASN A 145 -6.79 21.33 20.53
C ASN A 145 -7.44 21.32 19.13
N LEU A 146 -8.27 22.33 18.81
CA LEU A 146 -8.79 22.53 17.47
C LEU A 146 -7.66 22.80 16.47
N ALA A 147 -6.75 23.72 16.78
CA ALA A 147 -5.62 24.03 15.92
C ALA A 147 -4.72 22.80 15.70
N TYR A 148 -4.49 22.02 16.77
CA TYR A 148 -3.76 20.77 16.69
C TYR A 148 -4.45 19.74 15.78
N ALA A 149 -5.76 19.52 15.94
CA ALA A 149 -6.53 18.59 15.10
C ALA A 149 -6.54 19.02 13.62
N GLN A 150 -6.65 20.33 13.34
CA GLN A 150 -6.57 20.89 11.99
C GLN A 150 -5.20 20.64 11.35
N ARG A 151 -4.12 20.83 12.12
CA ARG A 151 -2.75 20.57 11.65
C ARG A 151 -2.55 19.09 11.33
N MET A 152 -3.03 18.19 12.20
CA MET A 152 -2.97 16.75 11.93
C MET A 152 -3.71 16.39 10.63
N LEU A 153 -4.92 16.93 10.43
CA LEU A 153 -5.70 16.64 9.23
C LEU A 153 -5.00 17.15 7.96
N GLN A 154 -4.38 18.33 8.02
CA GLN A 154 -3.61 18.86 6.89
C GLN A 154 -2.39 17.99 6.58
N GLN A 155 -1.69 17.49 7.60
CA GLN A 155 -0.54 16.61 7.41
C GLN A 155 -0.93 15.27 6.80
N ASP A 156 -2.04 14.68 7.25
CA ASP A 156 -2.62 13.44 6.71
C ASP A 156 -2.92 13.61 5.20
N GLN A 157 -3.62 14.68 4.83
CA GLN A 157 -3.92 15.01 3.43
C GLN A 157 -2.67 15.26 2.57
N GLN A 158 -1.61 15.84 3.14
CA GLN A 158 -0.35 16.07 2.42
C GLN A 158 0.42 14.77 2.20
N GLN A 159 0.38 13.84 3.16
CA GLN A 159 1.01 12.53 3.01
C GLN A 159 0.31 11.71 1.93
N ASP A 160 -1.02 11.71 1.91
CA ASP A 160 -1.80 11.03 0.87
C ASP A 160 -1.43 11.56 -0.53
N GLN A 161 -1.41 12.90 -0.70
CA GLN A 161 -1.03 13.51 -1.98
C GLN A 161 0.42 13.21 -2.41
N GLN A 162 1.34 13.03 -1.45
CA GLN A 162 2.72 12.66 -1.77
C GLN A 162 2.84 11.19 -2.17
N GLN A 163 2.08 10.30 -1.53
CA GLN A 163 2.03 8.89 -1.89
C GLN A 163 1.44 8.70 -3.28
N ASP A 164 0.33 9.38 -3.59
CA ASP A 164 -0.29 9.33 -4.92
C ASP A 164 0.71 9.76 -6.01
N LYS A 165 1.41 10.88 -5.80
CA LYS A 165 2.44 11.36 -6.75
C LYS A 165 3.60 10.39 -6.91
N GLN A 166 4.03 9.72 -5.83
CA GLN A 166 5.09 8.70 -5.92
C GLN A 166 4.61 7.47 -6.67
N GLN A 167 3.35 7.08 -6.50
CA GLN A 167 2.76 5.94 -7.21
C GLN A 167 2.64 6.23 -8.71
N ASP A 168 2.18 7.44 -9.08
CA ASP A 168 2.12 7.88 -10.48
C ASP A 168 3.51 7.86 -11.12
N GLN A 169 4.53 8.42 -10.45
CA GLN A 169 5.91 8.41 -10.97
C GLN A 169 6.49 6.99 -11.14
N GLN A 170 6.15 6.06 -10.24
CA GLN A 170 6.58 4.67 -10.39
C GLN A 170 5.88 3.99 -11.57
N GLN A 171 4.62 4.34 -11.84
CA GLN A 171 3.86 3.79 -12.95
C GLN A 171 4.40 4.32 -14.30
N ASP A 172 4.73 5.60 -14.38
CA ASP A 172 5.36 6.21 -15.56
C ASP A 172 6.72 5.56 -15.85
N GLN A 173 7.58 5.39 -14.83
CA GLN A 173 8.87 4.71 -15.01
C GLN A 173 8.73 3.25 -15.45
N GLN A 174 7.66 2.55 -15.05
CA GLN A 174 7.41 1.19 -15.52
C GLN A 174 6.93 1.17 -16.97
N GLN A 175 6.14 2.14 -17.40
CA GLN A 175 5.75 2.28 -18.81
C GLN A 175 6.94 2.60 -19.70
N ASP A 176 7.81 3.54 -19.29
CA ASP A 176 9.02 3.89 -20.06
C ASP A 176 9.93 2.67 -20.24
N LYS A 177 10.17 1.89 -19.17
CA LYS A 177 10.95 0.64 -19.25
C LYS A 177 10.30 -0.43 -20.13
N GLN A 178 8.97 -0.47 -20.22
CA GLN A 178 8.29 -1.39 -21.13
C GLN A 178 8.42 -0.94 -22.59
N GLN A 179 8.36 0.38 -22.85
CA GLN A 179 8.56 0.93 -24.19
C GLN A 179 10.00 0.72 -24.67
N GLU A 180 11.01 0.98 -23.83
CA GLU A 180 12.42 0.71 -24.17
C GLU A 180 12.63 -0.77 -24.53
N LYS A 181 12.08 -1.71 -23.73
CA LYS A 181 12.16 -3.14 -24.03
C LYS A 181 11.44 -3.55 -25.32
N GLN A 182 10.38 -2.84 -25.71
CA GLN A 182 9.71 -3.09 -27.00
C GLN A 182 10.54 -2.56 -28.17
N GLN A 183 11.18 -1.40 -28.00
CA GLN A 183 12.07 -0.83 -29.02
C GLN A 183 13.32 -1.69 -29.23
N GLU A 184 13.97 -2.16 -28.15
CA GLU A 184 15.11 -3.10 -28.26
C GLU A 184 14.70 -4.36 -29.02
N LYS A 185 13.54 -4.96 -28.71
CA LYS A 185 13.06 -6.15 -29.43
C LYS A 185 12.78 -5.90 -30.91
N GLN A 186 12.28 -4.72 -31.27
CA GLN A 186 12.09 -4.37 -32.69
C GLN A 186 13.41 -4.16 -33.40
N GLN A 187 14.39 -3.57 -32.72
CA GLN A 187 15.72 -3.34 -33.28
C GLN A 187 16.47 -4.66 -33.49
N ASP A 188 16.42 -5.58 -32.52
CA ASP A 188 16.97 -6.93 -32.66
C ASP A 188 16.35 -7.71 -33.83
N GLN A 189 15.04 -7.57 -34.05
CA GLN A 189 14.34 -8.19 -35.19
C GLN A 189 14.79 -7.59 -36.53
N GLN A 190 14.93 -6.27 -36.62
CA GLN A 190 15.43 -5.62 -37.84
C GLN A 190 16.87 -6.00 -38.15
N ASP A 191 17.73 -6.12 -37.13
CA ASP A 191 19.12 -6.51 -37.32
C ASP A 191 19.24 -7.98 -37.74
N GLN A 192 18.40 -8.88 -37.21
CA GLN A 192 18.28 -10.25 -37.71
C GLN A 192 17.83 -10.31 -39.18
N GLU A 193 16.79 -9.56 -39.55
CA GLU A 193 16.31 -9.55 -40.95
C GLU A 193 17.39 -9.03 -41.93
N LYS A 194 18.16 -8.01 -41.54
CA LYS A 194 19.29 -7.53 -42.35
C LYS A 194 20.37 -8.59 -42.50
N GLN A 195 20.70 -9.29 -41.42
CA GLN A 195 21.73 -10.33 -41.45
C GLN A 195 21.32 -11.51 -42.34
N ASP A 196 20.05 -11.90 -42.30
CA ASP A 196 19.49 -12.94 -43.17
C ASP A 196 19.50 -12.51 -44.64
N GLN A 197 19.16 -11.26 -44.94
CA GLN A 197 19.24 -10.72 -46.31
C GLN A 197 20.67 -10.69 -46.86
N GLU A 198 21.65 -10.29 -46.03
CA GLU A 198 23.06 -10.32 -46.43
C GLU A 198 23.55 -11.75 -46.70
N GLN A 199 23.18 -12.72 -45.86
CA GLN A 199 23.52 -14.12 -46.09
C GLN A 199 22.88 -14.66 -47.38
N GLU A 200 21.64 -14.25 -47.68
CA GLU A 200 20.97 -14.66 -48.91
C GLU A 200 21.64 -14.06 -50.16
N GLN A 201 22.06 -12.79 -50.11
CA GLN A 201 22.82 -12.15 -51.18
C GLN A 201 24.19 -12.82 -51.40
N GLN A 202 24.92 -13.14 -50.33
CA GLN A 202 26.19 -13.87 -50.44
C GLN A 202 26.00 -15.27 -51.06
N LYS A 203 24.92 -15.97 -50.70
CA LYS A 203 24.56 -17.26 -51.32
C LYS A 203 24.24 -17.11 -52.82
N LYS A 204 23.57 -16.03 -53.23
CA LYS A 204 23.29 -15.73 -54.64
C LYS A 204 24.58 -15.44 -55.42
N GLN A 205 25.46 -14.57 -54.91
CA GLN A 205 26.76 -14.29 -55.54
C GLN A 205 27.64 -15.54 -55.65
N LYS A 206 27.66 -16.41 -54.64
CA LYS A 206 28.44 -17.65 -54.67
C LYS A 206 27.90 -18.65 -55.70
N LYS A 207 26.58 -18.67 -55.94
CA LYS A 207 25.98 -19.46 -57.03
C LYS A 207 26.31 -18.91 -58.41
N GLU A 208 26.34 -17.59 -58.57
CA GLU A 208 26.71 -16.94 -59.84
C GLU A 208 28.18 -17.17 -60.19
N ARG A 209 29.11 -17.01 -59.24
CA ARG A 209 30.53 -17.31 -59.45
C ARG A 209 30.76 -18.76 -59.87
N LYS A 210 30.09 -19.71 -59.20
CA LYS A 210 30.16 -21.14 -59.60
C LYS A 210 29.66 -21.41 -61.03
N LYS A 211 28.69 -20.63 -61.53
CA LYS A 211 28.23 -20.74 -62.92
C LYS A 211 29.25 -20.17 -63.91
N GLN A 212 29.95 -19.09 -63.54
CA GLN A 212 31.00 -18.49 -64.38
C GLN A 212 32.23 -19.41 -64.48
N ASP A 213 32.69 -19.99 -63.37
CA ASP A 213 33.84 -20.89 -63.34
C ASP A 213 33.63 -22.16 -64.21
N LEU A 214 32.42 -22.72 -64.22
CA LEU A 214 32.09 -23.86 -65.11
C LEU A 214 32.24 -23.49 -66.60
N SER A 215 31.86 -22.26 -66.98
CA SER A 215 31.93 -21.82 -68.38
C SER A 215 33.37 -21.60 -68.85
N GLU A 216 34.29 -21.20 -67.97
CA GLU A 216 35.70 -21.02 -68.33
C GLU A 216 36.41 -22.35 -68.63
N GLU A 217 36.11 -23.42 -67.89
CA GLU A 217 36.70 -24.73 -68.15
C GLU A 217 36.21 -25.34 -69.47
N GLU A 218 34.90 -25.22 -69.76
CA GLU A 218 34.32 -25.66 -71.03
C GLU A 218 34.96 -24.93 -72.23
N ILE A 219 35.21 -23.63 -72.09
CA ILE A 219 35.89 -22.82 -73.12
C ILE A 219 37.34 -23.26 -73.31
N LYS A 220 38.08 -23.53 -72.22
CA LYS A 220 39.48 -24.02 -72.30
C LYS A 220 39.59 -25.38 -72.98
N GLU A 221 38.65 -26.28 -72.72
CA GLU A 221 38.63 -27.61 -73.35
C GLU A 221 38.32 -27.52 -74.84
N MET A 222 37.39 -26.63 -75.23
CA MET A 222 37.08 -26.38 -76.64
C MET A 222 38.28 -25.81 -77.40
N LEU A 223 39.00 -24.84 -76.82
CA LEU A 223 40.22 -24.26 -77.41
C LEU A 223 41.35 -25.28 -77.55
N LYS A 224 41.52 -26.17 -76.56
CA LYS A 224 42.52 -27.25 -76.60
C LYS A 224 42.23 -28.25 -77.72
N ASN A 225 40.96 -28.54 -78.00
CA ASN A 225 40.56 -29.43 -79.08
C ASN A 225 40.75 -28.78 -80.46
N LEU A 226 40.49 -27.48 -80.58
CA LEU A 226 40.78 -26.71 -81.80
C LEU A 226 42.26 -26.75 -82.19
N GLY A 227 43.17 -26.50 -81.23
CA GLY A 227 44.62 -26.53 -81.51
C GLY A 227 45.11 -27.91 -82.01
N LYS A 228 44.54 -29.00 -81.48
CA LYS A 228 44.87 -30.37 -81.94
C LYS A 228 44.40 -30.65 -83.37
N GLU A 229 43.30 -30.05 -83.81
CA GLU A 229 42.84 -30.19 -85.20
C GLU A 229 43.70 -29.35 -86.16
N GLU A 230 44.17 -28.19 -85.71
CA GLU A 230 45.08 -27.32 -86.46
C GLU A 230 46.44 -28.01 -86.69
N ASP A 231 47.01 -28.65 -85.65
CA ASP A 231 48.26 -29.41 -85.76
C ASP A 231 48.14 -30.58 -86.75
N LYS A 232 47.03 -31.34 -86.69
CA LYS A 232 46.76 -32.41 -87.66
C LYS A 232 46.65 -31.88 -89.08
N THR A 233 46.04 -30.71 -89.26
CA THR A 233 45.88 -30.09 -90.57
C THR A 233 47.22 -29.61 -91.12
N GLN A 234 48.06 -29.02 -90.28
CA GLN A 234 49.43 -28.62 -90.63
C GLN A 234 50.29 -29.84 -91.01
N GLU A 235 50.19 -30.95 -90.27
CA GLU A 235 50.91 -32.18 -90.56
C GLU A 235 50.49 -32.79 -91.91
N ILE A 236 49.19 -32.74 -92.24
CA ILE A 236 48.66 -33.15 -93.55
C ILE A 236 49.19 -32.23 -94.67
N ILE A 237 49.25 -30.91 -94.43
CA ILE A 237 49.78 -29.93 -95.39
C ILE A 237 51.29 -30.17 -95.63
N GLU A 238 52.08 -30.39 -94.58
CA GLU A 238 53.50 -30.72 -94.62
C GLU A 238 53.75 -32.03 -95.39
N ARG A 239 53.01 -33.10 -95.08
CA ARG A 239 53.08 -34.37 -95.84
C ARG A 239 52.78 -34.18 -97.33
N ASN A 240 51.76 -33.38 -97.66
CA ASN A 240 51.40 -33.12 -99.04
C ASN A 240 52.45 -32.27 -99.78
N LYS A 241 53.12 -31.33 -99.09
CA LYS A 241 54.27 -30.60 -99.65
C LYS A 241 55.45 -31.53 -99.93
N ILE A 242 55.77 -32.45 -99.02
CA ILE A 242 56.85 -33.45 -99.21
C ILE A 242 56.52 -34.35 -100.42
N ARG A 243 55.27 -34.79 -100.55
CA ARG A 243 54.81 -35.66 -101.65
C ARG A 243 54.82 -34.96 -103.03
N LYS A 244 54.56 -33.65 -103.08
CA LYS A 244 54.69 -32.86 -104.32
C LYS A 244 56.16 -32.70 -104.75
N LYS A 245 57.09 -32.58 -103.79
CA LYS A 245 58.52 -32.35 -104.07
C LYS A 245 59.25 -33.60 -104.59
N SER A 246 58.76 -34.81 -104.30
CA SER A 246 59.37 -36.05 -104.80
C SER A 246 58.92 -36.48 -106.20
N ASN A 247 57.95 -35.78 -106.81
CA ASN A 247 57.43 -36.10 -108.15
C ASN A 247 58.00 -35.21 -109.27
N GLU A 248 58.89 -34.26 -108.98
CA GLU A 248 59.42 -33.30 -109.98
C GLU A 248 60.87 -33.56 -110.42
N LYS A 249 61.47 -34.70 -110.06
CA LYS A 249 62.81 -35.07 -110.55
C LYS A 249 62.87 -36.55 -110.88
N ASP A 250 62.54 -36.87 -112.13
CA ASP A 250 63.25 -37.85 -112.97
C ASP A 250 62.61 -37.84 -114.37
N TRP A 251 63.09 -36.91 -115.20
CA TRP A 251 63.31 -37.07 -116.64
C TRP A 251 64.73 -36.58 -116.94
#